data_AF-A0A4R2P2S4-F1
#
_entry.id   AF-A0A4R2P2S4-F1
#
_cell.length_a   1.000
_cell.length_b   1.000
_cell.length_c   1.000
_cell.angle_alpha   90.00
_cell.angle_beta   90.00
_cell.angle_gamma   90.00
#
_symmetry.space_group_name_H-M   'P 1'
#
loop_
_entity.id
_entity.type
_entity.pdbx_description
1 polymer ?
#
loop_
_entity_poly.entity_id
_entity_poly.type
_entity_poly.pdbx_seq_one_letter_code
_entity_poly.pdbx_strand_id
1 'polypeptide(L)'
;MKTLTNNYIFKALDAYPYDLEEAIEALTYALAYDEKNVMALCLMGRIYAERLHDFDKAKEYYAEAITENINAFHVYPHYINVLLWNDDNQEAERLIDFALTIKGADKGVLNVKKSQYLEKCGEYKKALKALKEAKRVTYNNDYLYTINQEKERIKGKMPKEKKKEKGKKEKKKKK
;
A
#
# COMPACT_ATOMS: atom_id res chain seq x y z
N MET A 1 10.97 -28.11 -14.21
CA MET A 1 10.77 -27.45 -12.90
C MET A 1 10.08 -26.10 -13.05
N LYS A 2 10.68 -25.07 -13.69
CA LYS A 2 10.02 -23.74 -13.88
C LYS A 2 8.61 -23.80 -14.49
N THR A 3 8.36 -24.68 -15.45
CA THR A 3 7.04 -24.82 -16.09
C THR A 3 5.96 -25.38 -15.16
N LEU A 4 6.32 -26.29 -14.24
CA LEU A 4 5.37 -26.86 -13.27
C LEU A 4 5.04 -25.84 -12.19
N THR A 5 6.04 -25.16 -11.64
CA THR A 5 5.85 -24.05 -10.68
C THR A 5 4.90 -23.00 -11.25
N ASN A 6 5.08 -22.59 -12.51
CA ASN A 6 4.22 -21.61 -13.16
C ASN A 6 2.76 -22.07 -13.28
N ASN A 7 2.51 -23.35 -13.58
CA ASN A 7 1.14 -23.88 -13.67
C ASN A 7 0.40 -23.76 -12.33
N TYR A 8 1.07 -24.09 -11.22
CA TYR A 8 0.47 -23.97 -9.90
C TYR A 8 0.26 -22.50 -9.48
N ILE A 9 1.18 -21.59 -9.85
CA ILE A 9 1.00 -20.16 -9.62
C ILE A 9 -0.23 -19.64 -10.38
N PHE A 10 -0.40 -20.00 -11.65
CA PHE A 10 -1.58 -19.57 -12.42
C PHE A 10 -2.87 -20.12 -11.83
N LYS A 11 -2.87 -21.40 -11.45
CA LYS A 11 -4.00 -22.02 -10.75
C LYS A 11 -4.38 -21.24 -9.47
N ALA A 12 -3.38 -20.88 -8.66
CA ALA A 12 -3.60 -20.10 -7.45
C ALA A 12 -4.12 -18.69 -7.73
N LEU A 13 -3.64 -18.03 -8.79
CA LEU A 13 -4.09 -16.69 -9.19
C LEU A 13 -5.54 -16.70 -9.71
N ASP A 14 -5.94 -17.72 -10.44
CA ASP A 14 -7.31 -17.87 -10.94
C ASP A 14 -8.29 -18.19 -9.80
N ALA A 15 -7.87 -18.99 -8.82
CA ALA A 15 -8.67 -19.36 -7.66
C ALA A 15 -8.82 -18.21 -6.64
N TYR A 16 -7.73 -17.46 -6.38
CA TYR A 16 -7.74 -16.39 -5.38
C TYR A 16 -8.52 -15.15 -5.87
N PRO A 17 -9.44 -14.58 -5.07
CA PRO A 17 -9.69 -14.88 -3.66
C PRO A 17 -10.99 -15.67 -3.38
N TYR A 18 -11.52 -16.37 -4.38
CA TYR A 18 -12.86 -16.97 -4.33
C TYR A 18 -12.82 -18.43 -3.86
N ASP A 19 -11.84 -19.21 -4.32
CA ASP A 19 -11.58 -20.58 -3.86
C ASP A 19 -10.26 -20.61 -3.07
N LEU A 20 -10.38 -20.50 -1.75
CA LEU A 20 -9.24 -20.43 -0.83
C LEU A 20 -8.52 -21.77 -0.67
N GLU A 21 -9.26 -22.87 -0.69
CA GLU A 21 -8.69 -24.21 -0.53
C GLU A 21 -7.83 -24.55 -1.75
N GLU A 22 -8.38 -24.36 -2.95
CA GLU A 22 -7.66 -24.60 -4.20
C GLU A 22 -6.44 -23.67 -4.36
N ALA A 23 -6.56 -22.40 -3.96
CA ALA A 23 -5.45 -21.46 -3.97
C ALA A 23 -4.31 -21.89 -3.03
N ILE A 24 -4.63 -22.30 -1.80
CA ILE A 24 -3.62 -22.74 -0.82
C ILE A 24 -2.95 -24.04 -1.27
N GLU A 25 -3.73 -25.01 -1.76
CA GLU A 25 -3.18 -26.27 -2.28
C GLU A 25 -2.19 -26.00 -3.42
N ALA A 26 -2.60 -25.19 -4.40
CA ALA A 26 -1.76 -24.83 -5.53
C ALA A 26 -0.49 -24.08 -5.08
N LEU A 27 -0.60 -23.12 -4.17
CA LEU A 27 0.57 -22.41 -3.63
C LEU A 27 1.53 -23.33 -2.86
N THR A 28 0.99 -24.29 -2.12
CA THR A 28 1.79 -25.29 -1.39
C THR A 28 2.61 -26.13 -2.37
N TYR A 29 1.98 -26.60 -3.46
CA TYR A 29 2.72 -27.28 -4.52
C TYR A 29 3.76 -26.37 -5.18
N ALA A 30 3.42 -25.12 -5.51
CA ALA A 30 4.35 -24.18 -6.13
C ALA A 30 5.61 -23.98 -5.26
N LEU A 31 5.43 -23.75 -3.96
CA LEU A 31 6.53 -23.57 -3.00
C LEU A 31 7.31 -24.87 -2.74
N ALA A 32 6.67 -26.04 -2.83
CA ALA A 32 7.40 -27.31 -2.77
C ALA A 32 8.36 -27.51 -3.95
N TYR A 33 8.04 -26.96 -5.13
CA TYR A 33 8.93 -26.99 -6.30
C TYR A 33 9.96 -25.85 -6.32
N ASP A 34 9.62 -24.70 -5.73
CA ASP A 34 10.45 -23.50 -5.69
C ASP A 34 10.10 -22.68 -4.43
N GLU A 35 10.78 -23.00 -3.32
CA GLU A 35 10.50 -22.41 -2.00
C GLU A 35 10.62 -20.88 -1.99
N LYS A 36 11.45 -20.33 -2.89
CA LYS A 36 11.74 -18.89 -2.97
C LYS A 36 10.91 -18.19 -4.03
N ASN A 37 9.87 -18.83 -4.55
CA ASN A 37 9.06 -18.22 -5.58
C ASN A 37 8.32 -16.99 -5.06
N VAL A 38 8.81 -15.81 -5.43
CA VAL A 38 8.33 -14.50 -4.97
C VAL A 38 6.82 -14.32 -5.17
N MET A 39 6.26 -14.80 -6.30
CA MET A 39 4.83 -14.67 -6.56
C MET A 39 4.01 -15.53 -5.61
N ALA A 40 4.45 -16.77 -5.36
CA ALA A 40 3.78 -17.69 -4.44
C ALA A 40 3.88 -17.20 -2.99
N LEU A 41 5.07 -16.76 -2.55
CA LEU A 41 5.28 -16.15 -1.24
C LEU A 41 4.39 -14.91 -1.06
N CYS A 42 4.34 -14.03 -2.05
CA CYS A 42 3.47 -12.85 -2.00
C CYS A 42 1.99 -13.23 -1.87
N LEU A 43 1.51 -14.24 -2.62
CA LEU A 43 0.11 -14.64 -2.57
C LEU A 43 -0.24 -15.35 -1.25
N MET A 44 0.67 -16.17 -0.69
CA MET A 44 0.56 -16.70 0.66
C MET A 44 0.43 -15.56 1.68
N GLY A 45 1.34 -14.58 1.64
CA GLY A 45 1.27 -13.41 2.52
C GLY A 45 -0.07 -12.67 2.43
N ARG A 46 -0.65 -12.58 1.22
CA ARG A 46 -1.98 -11.97 1.02
C ARG A 46 -3.11 -12.80 1.62
N ILE A 47 -3.08 -14.12 1.47
CA ILE A 47 -4.09 -15.01 2.09
C ILE A 47 -4.06 -14.88 3.61
N TYR A 48 -2.88 -14.99 4.22
CA TYR A 48 -2.73 -14.87 5.68
C TYR A 48 -3.21 -13.50 6.18
N ALA A 49 -2.87 -12.42 5.47
CA ALA A 49 -3.28 -11.06 5.86
C ALA A 49 -4.76 -10.74 5.61
N GLU A 50 -5.23 -10.96 4.38
CA GLU A 50 -6.52 -10.48 3.88
C GLU A 50 -7.68 -11.42 4.25
N ARG A 51 -7.39 -12.72 4.50
CA ARG A 51 -8.42 -13.74 4.72
C ARG A 51 -8.34 -14.39 6.10
N LEU A 52 -7.14 -14.60 6.62
CA LEU A 52 -6.96 -15.23 7.93
C LEU A 52 -6.68 -14.22 9.05
N HIS A 53 -6.38 -12.96 8.71
CA HIS A 53 -5.99 -11.91 9.64
C HIS A 53 -4.78 -12.28 10.52
N ASP A 54 -3.93 -13.20 10.05
CA ASP A 54 -2.67 -13.57 10.68
C ASP A 54 -1.56 -12.68 10.09
N PHE A 55 -1.40 -11.52 10.72
CA PHE A 55 -0.46 -10.51 10.27
C PHE A 55 0.99 -10.93 10.47
N ASP A 56 1.31 -11.66 11.54
CA ASP A 56 2.68 -12.11 11.80
C ASP A 56 3.13 -13.11 10.73
N LYS A 57 2.30 -14.09 10.39
CA LYS A 57 2.61 -15.02 9.32
C LYS A 57 2.69 -14.33 7.96
N ALA A 58 1.82 -13.37 7.68
CA ALA A 58 1.88 -12.59 6.46
C ALA A 58 3.20 -11.80 6.33
N LYS A 59 3.67 -11.17 7.42
CA LYS A 59 4.95 -10.46 7.44
C LYS A 59 6.12 -11.39 7.12
N GLU A 60 6.14 -12.60 7.68
CA GLU A 60 7.18 -13.60 7.37
C GLU A 60 7.27 -13.87 5.86
N TYR A 61 6.15 -14.19 5.20
CA TYR A 61 6.13 -14.46 3.76
C TYR A 61 6.57 -13.26 2.93
N TYR A 62 6.14 -12.04 3.28
CA TYR A 62 6.57 -10.85 2.54
C TYR A 62 8.04 -10.51 2.75
N ALA A 63 8.56 -10.68 3.96
CA ALA A 63 9.98 -10.48 4.26
C ALA A 63 10.85 -11.48 3.48
N GLU A 64 10.43 -12.73 3.40
CA GLU A 64 11.09 -13.76 2.60
C GLU A 64 11.08 -13.39 1.11
N ALA A 65 9.93 -12.97 0.57
CA ALA A 65 9.80 -12.57 -0.83
C ALA A 65 10.72 -11.39 -1.20
N ILE A 66 10.83 -10.38 -0.33
CA ILE A 66 11.73 -9.22 -0.55
C ILE A 66 13.20 -9.61 -0.40
N THR A 67 13.51 -10.53 0.51
CA THR A 67 14.88 -11.05 0.70
C THR A 67 15.36 -11.77 -0.55
N GLU A 68 14.50 -12.56 -1.18
CA GLU A 68 14.84 -13.24 -2.44
C GLU A 68 14.96 -12.24 -3.59
N ASN A 69 14.02 -11.30 -3.70
CA ASN A 69 14.05 -10.31 -4.77
C ASN A 69 13.61 -8.93 -4.30
N ILE A 70 14.60 -8.08 -4.06
CA ILE A 70 14.41 -6.68 -3.69
C ILE A 70 13.63 -5.87 -4.76
N ASN A 71 13.63 -6.34 -6.01
CA ASN A 71 12.88 -5.74 -7.13
C ASN A 71 11.48 -6.36 -7.30
N ALA A 72 10.98 -7.13 -6.32
CA ALA A 72 9.61 -7.62 -6.27
C ALA A 72 8.61 -6.49 -5.95
N PHE A 73 8.47 -5.52 -6.86
CA PHE A 73 7.73 -4.29 -6.61
C PHE A 73 6.29 -4.50 -6.17
N HIS A 74 5.66 -5.59 -6.64
CA HIS A 74 4.28 -5.95 -6.31
C HIS A 74 4.11 -6.35 -4.83
N VAL A 75 5.16 -6.76 -4.12
CA VAL A 75 5.09 -7.17 -2.70
C VAL A 75 4.92 -5.97 -1.77
N TYR A 76 5.67 -4.89 -2.02
CA TYR A 76 5.75 -3.75 -1.10
C TYR A 76 4.38 -3.16 -0.70
N PRO A 77 3.43 -2.88 -1.63
CA PRO A 77 2.14 -2.32 -1.23
C PRO A 77 1.34 -3.22 -0.29
N HIS A 78 1.47 -4.54 -0.42
CA HIS A 78 0.78 -5.50 0.44
C HIS A 78 1.47 -5.65 1.79
N TYR A 79 2.80 -5.71 1.82
CA TYR A 79 3.53 -5.75 3.09
C TYR A 79 3.33 -4.47 3.90
N ILE A 80 3.42 -3.29 3.26
CA ILE A 80 3.15 -2.02 3.93
C ILE A 80 1.72 -1.98 4.49
N ASN A 81 0.74 -2.52 3.78
CA ASN A 81 -0.63 -2.62 4.29
C ASN A 81 -0.70 -3.42 5.58
N VAL A 82 -0.07 -4.60 5.63
CA VAL A 82 -0.04 -5.43 6.82
C VAL A 82 0.60 -4.71 8.00
N LEU A 83 1.73 -4.04 7.78
CA LEU A 83 2.37 -3.25 8.83
C LEU A 83 1.45 -2.14 9.35
N LEU A 84 0.70 -1.47 8.47
CA LEU A 84 -0.26 -0.44 8.88
C LEU A 84 -1.51 -1.01 9.58
N TRP A 85 -1.97 -2.21 9.17
CA TRP A 85 -3.10 -2.89 9.81
C TRP A 85 -2.73 -3.43 11.19
N ASN A 86 -1.50 -3.91 11.35
CA ASN A 86 -0.97 -4.44 12.62
C ASN A 86 -0.38 -3.36 13.55
N ASP A 87 -0.55 -2.08 13.23
CA ASP A 87 0.00 -0.95 14.00
C ASP A 87 1.54 -0.89 14.10
N ASP A 88 2.26 -1.63 13.23
CA ASP A 88 3.72 -1.66 13.10
C ASP A 88 4.26 -0.41 12.35
N ASN A 89 3.88 0.77 12.83
CA ASN A 89 4.01 2.05 12.13
C ASN A 89 5.47 2.44 11.81
N GLN A 90 6.40 2.17 12.73
CA GLN A 90 7.82 2.49 12.51
C GLN A 90 8.44 1.61 11.42
N GLU A 91 8.05 0.34 11.35
CA GLU A 91 8.52 -0.56 10.31
C GLU A 91 7.90 -0.19 8.96
N ALA A 92 6.61 0.17 8.94
CA ALA A 92 5.95 0.68 7.75
C ALA A 92 6.68 1.90 7.16
N GLU A 93 7.04 2.88 7.99
CA GLU A 93 7.78 4.06 7.57
C GLU A 93 9.14 3.71 6.94
N ARG A 94 9.93 2.87 7.61
CA ARG A 94 11.24 2.42 7.10
C ARG A 94 11.09 1.70 5.76
N LEU A 95 10.12 0.80 5.64
CA LEU A 95 9.88 0.04 4.41
C LEU A 95 9.42 0.96 3.26
N ILE A 96 8.53 1.92 3.54
CA ILE A 96 8.08 2.93 2.56
C ILE A 96 9.27 3.74 2.05
N ASP A 97 10.10 4.28 2.96
CA ASP A 97 11.23 5.12 2.60
C ASP A 97 12.27 4.34 1.80
N PHE A 98 12.55 3.09 2.21
CA PHE A 98 13.40 2.19 1.47
C PHE A 98 12.85 1.90 0.06
N ALA A 99 11.59 1.50 -0.08
CA ALA A 99 10.97 1.20 -1.38
C ALA A 99 10.94 2.42 -2.31
N LEU A 100 10.82 3.64 -1.75
CA LEU A 100 10.92 4.89 -2.50
C LEU A 100 12.33 5.15 -3.06
N THR A 101 13.38 4.48 -2.60
CA THR A 101 14.73 4.55 -3.20
C THR A 101 14.92 3.62 -4.41
N ILE A 102 14.13 2.55 -4.52
CA ILE A 102 14.37 1.47 -5.50
C ILE A 102 14.01 1.93 -6.92
N LYS A 103 14.94 1.77 -7.87
CA LYS A 103 14.69 2.10 -9.29
C LYS A 103 13.64 1.14 -9.87
N GLY A 104 12.60 1.68 -10.49
CA GLY A 104 11.53 0.89 -11.13
C GLY A 104 10.32 0.59 -10.24
N ALA A 105 10.42 0.80 -8.92
CA ALA A 105 9.27 0.66 -8.03
C ALA A 105 8.18 1.70 -8.36
N ASP A 106 6.91 1.30 -8.17
CA ASP A 106 5.75 2.17 -8.40
C ASP A 106 5.70 3.30 -7.36
N LYS A 107 6.29 4.45 -7.71
CA LYS A 107 6.36 5.62 -6.84
C LYS A 107 4.98 6.24 -6.60
N GLY A 108 4.02 6.05 -7.50
CA GLY A 108 2.65 6.52 -7.31
C GLY A 108 2.03 5.79 -6.12
N VAL A 109 2.05 4.46 -6.18
CA VAL A 109 1.51 3.60 -5.13
C VAL A 109 2.23 3.80 -3.79
N LEU A 110 3.56 3.87 -3.80
CA LEU A 110 4.33 4.04 -2.57
C LEU A 110 4.08 5.40 -1.90
N ASN A 111 3.87 6.48 -2.66
CA ASN A 111 3.50 7.77 -2.07
C ASN A 111 2.06 7.78 -1.51
N VAL A 112 1.14 6.98 -2.08
CA VAL A 112 -0.18 6.75 -1.46
C VAL A 112 -0.01 6.02 -0.13
N LYS A 113 0.80 4.96 -0.07
CA LYS A 113 1.10 4.28 1.20
C LYS A 113 1.73 5.22 2.24
N LYS A 114 2.66 6.09 1.81
CA LYS A 114 3.23 7.15 2.66
C LYS A 114 2.15 8.10 3.18
N SER A 115 1.18 8.48 2.35
CA SER A 115 0.04 9.29 2.79
C SER A 115 -0.80 8.56 3.83
N GLN A 116 -1.10 7.28 3.64
CA GLN A 116 -1.90 6.48 4.58
C GLN A 116 -1.20 6.34 5.94
N TYR A 117 0.11 6.10 5.95
CA TYR A 117 0.92 6.15 7.17
C TYR A 117 0.83 7.51 7.88
N LEU A 118 1.10 8.61 7.16
CA LEU A 118 1.05 9.96 7.73
C LEU A 118 -0.37 10.34 8.21
N GLU A 119 -1.41 9.90 7.50
CA GLU A 119 -2.80 10.06 7.91
C GLU A 119 -3.07 9.33 9.23
N LYS A 120 -2.58 8.09 9.39
CA LYS A 120 -2.69 7.30 10.61
C LYS A 120 -1.98 7.97 11.79
N CYS A 121 -0.84 8.62 11.56
CA CYS A 121 -0.13 9.43 12.56
C CYS A 121 -0.79 10.80 12.86
N GLY A 122 -1.89 11.16 12.19
CA GLY A 122 -2.55 12.47 12.34
C GLY A 122 -1.83 13.63 11.63
N GLU A 123 -0.81 13.33 10.84
CA GLU A 123 0.04 14.28 10.11
C GLU A 123 -0.61 14.69 8.77
N TYR A 124 -1.85 15.15 8.81
CA TYR A 124 -2.71 15.36 7.63
C TYR A 124 -2.09 16.26 6.55
N LYS A 125 -1.38 17.31 6.95
CA LYS A 125 -0.71 18.22 5.99
C LYS A 125 0.41 17.50 5.24
N LYS A 126 1.16 16.61 5.92
CA LYS A 126 2.22 15.81 5.28
C LYS A 126 1.59 14.73 4.40
N ALA A 127 0.51 14.09 4.85
CA ALA A 127 -0.24 13.12 4.06
C ALA A 127 -0.74 13.71 2.73
N LEU A 128 -1.34 14.91 2.75
CA LEU A 128 -1.75 15.62 1.54
C LEU A 128 -0.58 15.99 0.61
N LYS A 129 0.61 16.26 1.13
CA LYS A 129 1.82 16.47 0.32
C LYS A 129 2.25 15.16 -0.35
N ALA A 130 2.22 14.04 0.36
CA ALA A 130 2.52 12.73 -0.20
C ALA A 130 1.54 12.37 -1.33
N LEU A 131 0.22 12.62 -1.17
CA LEU A 131 -0.75 12.43 -2.27
C LEU A 131 -0.51 13.34 -3.47
N LYS A 132 0.02 14.55 -3.25
CA LYS A 132 0.40 15.44 -4.36
C LYS A 132 1.54 14.83 -5.18
N GLU A 133 2.54 14.26 -4.51
CA GLU A 133 3.62 13.54 -5.21
C GLU A 133 3.09 12.27 -5.89
N ALA A 134 2.23 11.48 -5.22
CA ALA A 134 1.59 10.32 -5.83
C ALA A 134 0.86 10.67 -7.14
N LYS A 135 0.09 11.78 -7.12
CA LYS A 135 -0.63 12.28 -8.29
C LYS A 135 0.30 12.67 -9.44
N ARG A 136 1.48 13.23 -9.14
CA ARG A 136 2.45 13.69 -10.16
C ARG A 136 3.05 12.52 -10.96
N VAL A 137 3.19 11.36 -10.33
CA VAL A 137 3.86 10.18 -10.91
C VAL A 137 2.90 9.03 -11.22
N THR A 138 1.59 9.26 -11.10
CA THR A 138 0.54 8.32 -11.52
C THR A 138 0.08 8.65 -12.94
N TYR A 139 0.01 7.64 -13.81
CA TYR A 139 -0.30 7.82 -15.23
C TYR A 139 -1.58 7.12 -15.70
N ASN A 140 -2.35 6.50 -14.79
CA ASN A 140 -3.62 5.87 -15.11
C ASN A 140 -4.79 6.54 -14.35
N ASN A 141 -5.95 6.58 -14.99
CA ASN A 141 -7.12 7.31 -14.47
C ASN A 141 -7.73 6.65 -13.23
N ASP A 142 -7.73 5.32 -13.18
CA ASP A 142 -8.33 4.56 -12.09
C ASP A 142 -7.61 4.87 -10.77
N TYR A 143 -6.28 4.85 -10.79
CA TYR A 143 -5.49 5.16 -9.61
C TYR A 143 -5.51 6.65 -9.27
N LEU A 144 -5.59 7.53 -10.28
CA LEU A 144 -5.81 8.96 -10.05
C LEU A 144 -7.13 9.23 -9.32
N TYR A 145 -8.20 8.50 -9.65
CA TYR A 145 -9.46 8.57 -8.93
C TYR A 145 -9.27 8.21 -7.45
N THR A 146 -8.60 7.10 -7.15
CA THR A 146 -8.27 6.69 -5.77
C THR A 146 -7.53 7.80 -5.01
N ILE A 147 -6.49 8.39 -5.60
CA ILE A 147 -5.72 9.49 -4.98
C ILE A 147 -6.60 10.69 -4.65
N ASN A 148 -7.53 11.05 -5.55
CA ASN A 148 -8.45 12.16 -5.31
C ASN A 148 -9.44 11.84 -4.17
N GLN A 149 -9.95 10.61 -4.09
CA GLN A 149 -10.83 10.19 -2.99
C GLN A 149 -10.10 10.22 -1.63
N GLU A 150 -8.87 9.73 -1.57
CA GLU A 150 -8.04 9.79 -0.35
C GLU A 150 -7.80 11.24 0.10
N LYS A 151 -7.54 12.13 -0.86
CA LYS A 151 -7.34 13.55 -0.60
C LYS A 151 -8.58 14.20 0.03
N GLU A 152 -9.76 13.91 -0.50
CA GLU A 152 -11.01 14.44 0.07
C GLU A 152 -11.29 13.84 1.46
N ARG A 153 -11.05 12.54 1.66
CA ARG A 153 -11.13 11.87 2.97
C ARG A 153 -10.24 12.56 4.01
N ILE A 154 -8.95 12.79 3.69
CA ILE A 154 -8.00 13.42 4.61
C ILE A 154 -8.41 14.86 4.95
N LYS A 155 -8.83 15.64 3.95
CA LYS A 155 -9.33 17.01 4.21
C LYS A 155 -10.56 17.01 5.11
N GLY A 156 -11.44 16.01 4.97
CA GLY A 156 -12.61 15.84 5.82
C GLY A 156 -12.27 15.60 7.30
N LYS A 157 -11.10 15.02 7.58
CA LYS A 157 -10.58 14.78 8.94
C LYS A 157 -9.88 16.00 9.56
N MET A 158 -9.52 17.01 8.75
CA MET A 158 -8.84 18.20 9.24
C MET A 158 -9.82 19.16 9.95
N PRO A 159 -9.38 19.84 11.03
CA PRO A 159 -10.21 20.85 11.67
C PRO A 159 -10.56 21.95 10.66
N LYS A 160 -11.85 22.31 10.59
CA LYS A 160 -12.30 23.42 9.74
C LYS A 160 -11.63 24.70 10.23
N GLU A 161 -10.83 25.34 9.37
CA GLU A 161 -10.28 26.64 9.68
C GLU A 161 -11.43 27.60 9.99
N LYS A 162 -11.46 28.17 11.20
CA LYS A 162 -12.41 29.23 11.55
C LYS A 162 -12.20 30.35 10.53
N LYS A 163 -13.24 30.66 9.74
CA LYS A 163 -13.22 31.81 8.82
C LYS A 163 -12.81 33.03 9.63
N LYS A 164 -11.63 33.59 9.37
CA LYS A 164 -11.29 34.93 9.86
C LYS A 164 -12.31 35.87 9.25
N GLU A 165 -13.19 36.44 10.08
CA GLU A 165 -14.07 37.53 9.65
C GLU A 165 -13.18 38.61 9.01
N LYS A 166 -13.41 38.87 7.73
CA LYS A 166 -12.79 40.01 7.07
C LYS A 166 -13.35 41.26 7.76
N GLY A 167 -12.55 41.86 8.65
CA GLY A 167 -12.90 43.09 9.34
C GLY A 167 -13.45 44.11 8.35
N LYS A 168 -14.66 44.60 8.62
CA LYS A 168 -15.28 45.70 7.87
C LYS A 168 -14.29 46.87 7.86
N LYS A 169 -13.74 47.22 6.70
CA LYS A 169 -13.06 48.49 6.52
C LYS A 169 -14.08 49.60 6.78
N GLU A 170 -13.97 50.28 7.92
CA GLU A 170 -14.69 51.50 8.19
C GLU A 170 -14.42 52.50 7.07
N LYS A 171 -15.46 52.83 6.31
CA LYS A 171 -15.43 53.97 5.39
C LYS A 171 -15.30 55.23 6.24
N LYS A 172 -14.10 55.80 6.33
CA LYS A 172 -13.87 57.16 6.83
C LYS A 172 -14.80 58.12 6.06
N LYS A 173 -15.81 58.66 6.73
CA LYS A 173 -16.58 59.82 6.26
C LYS A 173 -15.60 61.00 6.18
N LYS A 174 -15.37 61.52 4.97
CA LYS A 174 -14.76 62.84 4.80
C LYS A 174 -15.80 63.88 5.24
N LYS A 175 -15.41 64.73 6.19
CA LYS A 175 -16.01 66.05 6.40
C LYS A 175 -15.52 66.99 5.31
#